data_AF-A0A7X7KQH5-F1
#
_entry.id   AF-A0A7X7KQH5-F1
#
_cell.length_a   1.000
_cell.length_b   1.000
_cell.length_c   1.000
_cell.angle_alpha   90.00
_cell.angle_beta   90.00
_cell.angle_gamma   90.00
#
_symmetry.space_group_name_H-M   'P 1'
#
loop_
_entity.id
_entity.type
_entity.pdbx_description
1 polymer ?
#
loop_
_entity_poly.entity_id
_entity_poly.type
_entity_poly.pdbx_seq_one_letter_code
_entity_poly.pdbx_strand_id
1 'polypeptide(L)' 'MRTSAEYEALLAAYERGGLPKQTEALAALQGWIEAGEIVVLTCFERDPKCCHRHCVARALQDRCGGSLAVVHL' A
#
# COMPACT_ATOMS: atom_id res chain seq x y z
N MET A 1 11.69 16.36 -15.43
CA MET A 1 11.19 14.97 -15.41
C MET A 1 11.73 14.36 -14.12
N ARG A 2 10.87 13.90 -13.20
CA ARG A 2 11.35 13.28 -11.95
C ARG A 2 11.86 11.87 -12.26
N THR A 3 12.98 11.48 -11.67
CA THR A 3 13.59 10.15 -11.82
C THR A 3 12.87 9.13 -10.93
N SER A 4 13.02 7.83 -11.21
CA SER A 4 12.48 6.77 -10.36
C SER A 4 12.99 6.88 -8.91
N ALA A 5 14.26 7.24 -8.72
CA ALA A 5 14.86 7.42 -7.40
C ALA A 5 14.20 8.55 -6.56
N GLU A 6 13.79 9.65 -7.20
CA GLU A 6 13.08 10.74 -6.51
C GLU A 6 11.64 10.37 -6.13
N TYR A 7 11.02 9.44 -6.86
CA TYR A 7 9.73 8.88 -6.49
C TYR A 7 9.86 7.87 -5.35
N GLU A 8 10.84 6.98 -5.41
CA GLU A 8 11.15 6.04 -4.33
C GLU A 8 11.46 6.76 -3.01
N ALA A 9 12.25 7.83 -3.05
CA ALA A 9 12.55 8.64 -1.86
C ALA A 9 11.28 9.26 -1.24
N LEU A 10 10.35 9.74 -2.08
CA LEU A 10 9.07 10.28 -1.63
C LEU A 10 8.19 9.20 -0.99
N LEU A 11 8.10 8.02 -1.63
CA LEU A 11 7.31 6.89 -1.11
C LEU A 11 7.91 6.36 0.19
N ALA A 12 9.24 6.30 0.30
CA ALA A 12 9.91 5.88 1.52
C ALA A 12 9.63 6.85 2.69
N ALA A 13 9.52 8.15 2.41
CA ALA A 13 9.11 9.13 3.42
C ALA A 13 7.63 8.93 3.83
N TYR A 14 6.76 8.65 2.87
CA TYR A 14 5.36 8.31 3.12
C TYR A 14 5.23 7.04 3.97
N GLU A 15 5.94 5.96 3.64
CA GLU A 15 5.91 4.68 4.36
C GLU A 15 6.38 4.81 5.81
N ARG A 16 7.38 5.66 6.08
CA ARG A 16 7.90 5.86 7.44
C ARG A 16 7.06 6.83 8.27
N GLY A 17 6.50 7.87 7.65
CA GLY A 17 5.92 9.00 8.37
C GLY A 17 4.41 9.17 8.22
N GLY A 18 3.86 8.82 7.07
CA GLY A 18 2.46 9.02 6.72
C GLY A 18 1.62 7.76 6.92
N LEU A 19 2.02 6.66 6.30
CA LEU A 19 1.29 5.39 6.31
C LEU A 19 1.03 4.84 7.72
N PRO A 20 1.99 4.85 8.67
CA PRO A 20 1.77 4.31 10.01
C PRO A 20 0.72 5.08 10.82
N LYS A 21 0.41 6.32 10.41
CA LYS A 21 -0.62 7.17 11.05
C LYS A 21 -2.03 6.87 10.56
N GLN A 22 -2.18 6.12 9.45
CA GLN A 22 -3.47 5.77 8.87
C GLN A 22 -4.06 4.50 9.52
N THR A 23 -4.02 4.43 10.85
CA THR A 23 -4.34 3.23 11.62
C THR A 23 -5.77 2.76 11.42
N GLU A 24 -6.73 3.67 11.41
CA GLU A 24 -8.16 3.35 11.24
C GLU A 24 -8.46 2.80 9.85
N ALA A 25 -7.93 3.45 8.81
CA ALA A 25 -8.11 3.00 7.43
C ALA A 25 -7.46 1.63 7.20
N LEU A 26 -6.24 1.41 7.70
CA LEU A 26 -5.56 0.12 7.61
C LEU A 26 -6.30 -0.98 8.38
N ALA A 27 -6.87 -0.67 9.54
CA ALA A 27 -7.68 -1.61 10.30
C ALA A 27 -8.99 -1.97 9.58
N ALA A 28 -9.66 -1.01 8.94
CA ALA A 28 -10.86 -1.28 8.15
C ALA A 28 -10.57 -2.20 6.95
N LEU A 29 -9.50 -1.90 6.20
CA LEU A 29 -9.07 -2.72 5.07
C LEU A 29 -8.69 -4.14 5.52
N GLN A 30 -7.95 -4.27 6.63
CA GLN A 30 -7.63 -5.55 7.24
C GLN A 30 -8.90 -6.33 7.61
N GLY A 31 -9.88 -5.68 8.24
CA GLY A 31 -11.14 -6.33 8.61
C GLY A 31 -11.94 -6.86 7.42
N TRP A 32 -11.95 -6.13 6.30
CA TRP A 32 -12.58 -6.62 5.06
C TRP A 32 -11.85 -7.83 4.49
N ILE A 33 -10.52 -7.79 4.46
CA ILE A 33 -9.68 -8.92 3.99
C ILE A 33 -9.90 -10.16 4.86
N GLU A 34 -9.92 -10.02 6.18
CA GLU A 34 -10.16 -11.12 7.12
C GLU A 34 -11.59 -11.68 7.00
N ALA A 35 -12.55 -10.87 6.57
CA ALA A 35 -13.91 -11.31 6.23
C ALA A 35 -14.00 -12.05 4.88
N GLY A 36 -12.90 -12.14 4.12
CA GLY A 36 -12.83 -12.82 2.83
C GLY A 36 -13.16 -11.91 1.62
N GLU A 37 -13.27 -10.60 1.83
CA GLU A 37 -13.56 -9.64 0.76
C GLU A 37 -12.34 -9.36 -0.11
N ILE A 38 -12.59 -8.93 -1.35
CA ILE A 38 -11.56 -8.48 -2.28
C ILE A 38 -11.44 -6.95 -2.22
N VAL A 39 -10.29 -6.47 -1.77
CA VAL A 39 -9.98 -5.04 -1.71
C VAL A 39 -9.21 -4.60 -2.95
N VAL A 40 -9.74 -3.59 -3.66
CA VAL A 40 -9.09 -2.99 -4.84
C VAL A 40 -8.62 -1.58 -4.48
N LEU A 41 -7.32 -1.32 -4.66
CA LEU A 41 -6.71 -0.01 -4.43
C LEU A 41 -6.42 0.69 -5.77
N THR A 42 -6.93 1.91 -5.92
CA THR A 42 -6.67 2.76 -7.08
C THR A 42 -5.80 3.94 -6.70
N CYS A 43 -4.87 4.33 -7.58
CA CYS A 43 -4.02 5.50 -7.39
C CYS A 43 -3.72 6.16 -8.74
N PHE A 44 -3.29 7.43 -8.73
CA PHE A 44 -3.04 8.20 -9.95
C PHE A 44 -1.64 7.97 -10.55
N GLU A 45 -0.74 7.34 -9.80
CA GLU A 45 0.62 7.05 -10.28
C GLU A 45 0.59 5.97 -11.37
N ARG A 46 1.34 6.26 -12.44
CA ARG A 46 1.46 5.38 -13.61
C ARG A 46 2.28 4.11 -13.34
N ASP A 47 3.34 4.22 -12.53
CA ASP A 47 4.25 3.10 -12.30
C ASP A 47 3.77 2.25 -11.10
N PRO A 48 3.37 0.98 -11.30
CA PRO A 48 2.91 0.11 -10.22
C PRO A 48 3.98 -0.21 -9.16
N LYS A 49 5.27 -0.04 -9.48
CA LYS A 49 6.36 -0.24 -8.51
C LYS A 49 6.70 1.03 -7.72
N CYS A 50 6.31 2.18 -8.23
CA CYS A 50 6.54 3.49 -7.61
C CYS A 50 5.20 4.20 -7.35
N CYS A 51 4.31 3.57 -6.59
CA CYS A 51 2.98 4.11 -6.30
C CYS A 51 2.54 3.91 -4.85
N HIS A 52 1.60 4.74 -4.39
CA HIS A 52 1.03 4.64 -3.04
C HIS A 52 0.34 3.28 -2.80
N ARG A 53 -0.29 2.71 -3.82
CA ARG A 53 -0.97 1.40 -3.70
C ARG A 53 0.01 0.27 -3.37
N HIS A 54 1.26 0.35 -3.84
CA HIS A 54 2.29 -0.63 -3.48
C HIS A 54 2.64 -0.56 -1.99
N CYS A 55 2.86 0.66 -1.46
CA CYS A 55 3.15 0.87 -0.04
C CYS A 55 2.03 0.33 0.86
N VAL A 56 0.77 0.64 0.52
CA VAL A 56 -0.40 0.18 1.29
C VAL A 56 -0.56 -1.33 1.19
N ALA A 57 -0.43 -1.91 -0.01
CA ALA A 57 -0.56 -3.36 -0.19
C ALA A 57 0.49 -4.14 0.62
N ARG A 58 1.74 -3.66 0.65
CA ARG A 58 2.80 -4.26 1.47
C ARG A 58 2.49 -4.18 2.95
N ALA A 59 2.05 -3.02 3.43
CA ALA A 59 1.64 -2.87 4.82
C ALA A 59 0.46 -3.79 5.21
N LEU A 60 -0.50 -4.02 4.29
CA LEU A 60 -1.58 -4.97 4.52
C LEU A 60 -1.10 -6.42 4.51
N GLN A 61 -0.15 -6.79 3.64
CA GLN A 61 0.49 -8.10 3.68
C GLN A 61 1.14 -8.38 5.02
N ASP A 62 1.94 -7.43 5.53
CA ASP A 62 2.60 -7.57 6.83
C ASP A 62 1.58 -7.73 7.97
N ARG A 63 0.48 -6.95 7.93
CA ARG A 63 -0.58 -7.00 8.94
C ARG A 63 -1.43 -8.27 8.89
N CYS A 64 -1.60 -8.86 7.71
CA CYS A 64 -2.38 -10.09 7.51
C CYS A 64 -1.51 -11.36 7.65
N GLY A 65 -0.31 -11.27 8.23
CA GLY A 65 0.56 -12.42 8.46
C GLY A 65 1.30 -12.93 7.22
N GLY A 66 1.46 -12.09 6.19
CA GLY A 66 2.33 -12.36 5.03
C GLY A 66 1.76 -13.27 3.95
N SER A 67 0.56 -13.84 4.14
CA SER A 67 -0.08 -14.76 3.18
C SER A 67 -1.03 -14.08 2.19
N LEU A 68 -1.25 -12.76 2.33
CA LEU A 68 -2.16 -12.01 1.46
C LEU A 68 -1.61 -11.95 0.03
N ALA A 69 -2.37 -12.51 -0.91
CA ALA A 69 -2.06 -12.42 -2.34
C ALA A 69 -2.28 -10.98 -2.84
N VAL A 70 -1.22 -10.35 -3.34
CA VAL A 70 -1.27 -9.01 -3.93
C VAL A 70 -1.05 -9.12 -5.42
N VAL A 71 -2.00 -8.59 -6.20
CA VAL A 71 -1.93 -8.53 -7.66
C VAL A 71 -1.84 -7.07 -8.08
N HIS A 72 -0.77 -6.73 -8.81
CA HIS A 72 -0.65 -5.42 -9.45
C HIS A 72 -1.19 -5.52 -10.88
N LEU A 73 -2.34 -4.86 -11.10
CA LEU A 73 -2.90 -4.61 -12.42
C LEU A 73 -2.22 -3.41 -13.09
#